data_AF-A0A9D1UU27-F1
#
_entry.id   AF-A0A9D1UU27-F1
#
_cell.length_a   1.000
_cell.length_b   1.000
_cell.length_c   1.000
_cell.angle_alpha   90.00
_cell.angle_beta   90.00
_cell.angle_gamma   90.00
#
_symmetry.space_group_name_H-M   'P 1'
#
loop_
_entity.id
_entity.type
_entity.pdbx_description
1 polymer ?
#
loop_
_entity_poly.entity_id
_entity_poly.type
_entity_poly.pdbx_seq_one_letter_code
_entity_poly.pdbx_strand_id
1 'polypeptide(L)'
;DQSDDLRDADTVGYSIVGDAAEHEWASDPKIRDVIAGLAVDIEWDALVSSLSGGQRRRVALAKLLVGEWDLIALDEPTNHLDVEGIAWLADHLRRRWAASAGGLLLITHDRWLLDEVCTTTWEVHDGIVEPFEGGYAAYVLQRVERDRQAAAAEAKRQNLMRKELAWLRRGAPARTSKPKFRIDAANQLINDVPPPRNTIELTKMATARLGKDVVDLLDVSVSFGERSVLKDVTWRIGPGERSGVLGANGAGKSTLLSLIAGTLEPTGGRVKHGKTVRVGVLDQQFSQLHEIEGDRVRDVLAREKTLVEVEGKELTPAQLLERLGFLRAHLSARVGELSGGQRRRLQLLLVLLSEPNVMILDEPSNDIDVDMLAAMEDLLDSWPGTLIVVSHDRYLLERVTDQQYAILDGSLRHVPGGVEEYLRLRQNVSSAAPQKAVSGPANDPSAAAEGEGLSGAELRAARKEVASIERRMQKVGAQIEETHQRMAAHDQADLEGLQKLSRAVQDLEDESASLEDRWLELSEAID
;
A
#
# COMPACT_ATOMS: atom_id res chain seq x y z
N ASP A 1 -21.77 8.44 17.19
CA ASP A 1 -22.17 9.43 16.19
C ASP A 1 -20.95 10.12 15.62
N GLN A 2 -20.54 9.73 14.41
CA GLN A 2 -19.59 10.48 13.56
C GLN A 2 -20.37 11.58 12.82
N SER A 3 -21.06 12.46 13.55
CA SER A 3 -21.83 13.54 12.93
C SER A 3 -20.89 14.67 12.52
N ASP A 4 -20.74 14.89 11.22
CA ASP A 4 -20.08 16.08 10.67
C ASP A 4 -20.82 17.33 11.15
N ASP A 5 -20.23 18.09 12.09
CA ASP A 5 -20.77 19.35 12.64
C ASP A 5 -20.72 20.53 11.64
N LEU A 6 -20.54 20.24 10.34
CA LEU A 6 -20.59 21.25 9.29
C LEU A 6 -22.05 21.62 9.02
N ARG A 7 -22.36 22.92 9.05
CA ARG A 7 -23.69 23.41 8.72
C ARG A 7 -23.86 23.38 7.21
N ASP A 8 -24.90 22.70 6.74
CA ASP A 8 -25.18 22.52 5.31
C ASP A 8 -25.34 23.84 4.53
N ALA A 9 -25.73 24.92 5.22
CA ALA A 9 -25.95 26.25 4.62
C ALA A 9 -24.68 27.10 4.50
N ASP A 10 -23.57 26.68 5.11
CA ASP A 10 -22.32 27.42 5.09
C ASP A 10 -21.54 27.13 3.80
N THR A 11 -20.70 28.07 3.36
CA THR A 11 -19.74 27.82 2.28
C THR A 11 -18.52 27.05 2.80
N VAL A 12 -17.79 26.40 1.88
CA VAL A 12 -16.53 25.70 2.21
C VAL A 12 -15.54 26.64 2.88
N GLY A 13 -15.34 27.83 2.31
CA GLY A 13 -14.45 28.83 2.88
C GLY A 13 -14.83 29.23 4.29
N TYR A 14 -16.11 29.58 4.51
CA TYR A 14 -16.61 29.92 5.83
C TYR A 14 -16.45 28.77 6.84
N SER A 15 -16.65 27.54 6.39
CA SER A 15 -16.52 26.36 7.25
C SER A 15 -15.08 26.13 7.74
N ILE A 16 -14.08 26.43 6.91
CA ILE A 16 -12.66 26.19 7.20
C ILE A 16 -12.05 27.34 8.00
N VAL A 17 -12.24 28.60 7.57
CA VAL A 17 -11.57 29.77 8.15
C VAL A 17 -12.50 30.69 8.95
N GLY A 18 -13.80 30.39 9.02
CA GLY A 18 -14.79 31.21 9.74
C GLY A 18 -15.00 32.58 9.10
N ASP A 19 -15.08 33.62 9.94
CA ASP A 19 -15.23 35.02 9.53
C ASP A 19 -13.91 35.72 9.15
N ALA A 20 -12.78 34.99 9.11
CA ALA A 20 -11.48 35.57 8.78
C ALA A 20 -11.47 36.14 7.36
N ALA A 21 -10.98 37.38 7.21
CA ALA A 21 -10.94 38.03 5.91
C ALA A 21 -9.91 37.36 4.98
N GLU A 22 -10.15 37.40 3.66
CA GLU A 22 -9.30 36.70 2.67
C GLU A 22 -7.81 37.04 2.78
N HIS A 23 -7.50 38.31 3.03
CA HIS A 23 -6.12 38.78 3.20
C HIS A 23 -5.46 38.28 4.48
N GLU A 24 -6.22 37.96 5.52
CA GLU A 24 -5.72 37.53 6.82
C GLU A 24 -5.32 36.05 6.75
N TRP A 25 -6.23 35.17 6.30
CA TRP A 25 -5.91 33.75 6.20
C TRP A 25 -4.98 33.42 5.02
N ALA A 26 -5.06 34.15 3.90
CA ALA A 26 -4.15 33.93 2.78
C ALA A 26 -2.70 34.38 3.10
N SER A 27 -2.52 35.21 4.13
CA SER A 27 -1.20 35.58 4.62
C SER A 27 -0.55 34.49 5.48
N ASP A 28 -1.35 33.63 6.12
CA ASP A 28 -0.85 32.54 6.96
C ASP A 28 -0.39 31.35 6.09
N PRO A 29 0.91 31.00 6.09
CA PRO A 29 1.41 29.84 5.35
C PRO A 29 0.79 28.51 5.83
N LYS A 30 0.43 28.39 7.12
CA LYS A 30 -0.14 27.15 7.68
C LYS A 30 -1.54 26.90 7.15
N ILE A 31 -2.38 27.93 7.09
CA ILE A 31 -3.75 27.81 6.59
C ILE A 31 -3.72 27.48 5.09
N ARG A 32 -2.83 28.12 4.33
CA ARG A 32 -2.64 27.81 2.90
C ARG A 32 -2.16 26.38 2.67
N ASP A 33 -1.25 25.88 3.48
CA ASP A 33 -0.79 24.49 3.43
C ASP A 33 -1.96 23.51 3.64
N VAL A 34 -2.81 23.74 4.64
CA VAL A 34 -4.00 22.90 4.91
C VAL A 34 -4.99 22.91 3.75
N ILE A 35 -5.27 24.08 3.17
CA ILE A 35 -6.19 24.20 2.04
C ILE A 35 -5.61 23.51 0.81
N ALA A 36 -4.32 23.70 0.53
CA ALA A 36 -3.64 23.08 -0.61
C ALA A 36 -3.60 21.54 -0.50
N GLY A 37 -3.45 21.01 0.71
CA GLY A 37 -3.39 19.57 0.95
C GLY A 37 -4.73 18.85 0.90
N LEU A 38 -5.81 19.47 1.42
CA LEU A 38 -7.09 18.78 1.64
C LEU A 38 -8.25 19.26 0.77
N ALA A 39 -8.22 20.50 0.29
CA ALA A 39 -9.38 21.16 -0.31
C ALA A 39 -9.10 21.80 -1.69
N VAL A 40 -7.97 21.45 -2.34
CA VAL A 40 -7.57 22.07 -3.62
C VAL A 40 -8.55 21.84 -4.77
N ASP A 41 -9.28 20.73 -4.75
CA ASP A 41 -10.27 20.32 -5.76
C ASP A 41 -11.71 20.71 -5.39
N ILE A 42 -11.90 21.45 -4.30
CA ILE A 42 -13.22 21.86 -3.80
C ILE A 42 -13.39 23.36 -4.05
N GLU A 43 -14.50 23.73 -4.69
CA GLU A 43 -14.84 25.14 -4.92
C GLU A 43 -15.04 25.86 -3.58
N TRP A 44 -14.33 26.97 -3.40
CA TRP A 44 -14.30 27.72 -2.13
C TRP A 44 -15.67 28.27 -1.71
N ASP A 45 -16.48 28.67 -2.71
CA ASP A 45 -17.81 29.24 -2.51
C ASP A 45 -18.94 28.20 -2.59
N ALA A 46 -18.61 26.92 -2.81
CA ALA A 46 -19.62 25.87 -2.82
C ALA A 46 -20.24 25.69 -1.43
N LEU A 47 -21.54 25.38 -1.41
CA LEU A 47 -22.26 25.06 -0.19
C LEU A 47 -21.87 23.67 0.31
N VAL A 48 -21.72 23.52 1.63
CA VAL A 48 -21.45 22.21 2.26
C VAL A 48 -22.48 21.15 1.88
N SER A 49 -23.75 21.53 1.67
CA SER A 49 -24.82 20.63 1.22
C SER A 49 -24.58 19.99 -0.15
N SER A 50 -23.74 20.62 -0.99
CA SER A 50 -23.46 20.15 -2.36
C SER A 50 -22.27 19.17 -2.44
N LEU A 51 -21.52 19.05 -1.34
CA LEU A 51 -20.33 18.21 -1.26
C LEU A 51 -20.70 16.74 -1.09
N SER A 52 -19.88 15.86 -1.68
CA SER A 52 -19.93 14.44 -1.37
C SER A 52 -19.53 14.18 0.09
N GLY A 53 -19.92 13.03 0.67
CA GLY A 53 -19.54 12.67 2.04
C GLY A 53 -18.02 12.73 2.29
N GLY A 54 -17.22 12.27 1.32
CA GLY A 54 -15.75 12.37 1.39
C GLY A 54 -15.24 13.82 1.33
N GLN A 55 -15.83 14.66 0.49
CA GLN A 55 -15.51 16.10 0.45
C GLN A 55 -15.87 16.81 1.76
N ARG A 56 -17.03 16.49 2.36
CA ARG A 56 -17.44 17.02 3.67
C ARG A 56 -16.43 16.64 4.76
N ARG A 57 -16.02 15.37 4.81
CA ARG A 57 -15.03 14.89 5.78
C ARG A 57 -13.67 15.57 5.60
N ARG A 58 -13.23 15.82 4.36
CA ARG A 58 -12.02 16.61 4.09
C ARG A 58 -12.12 18.06 4.55
N VAL A 59 -13.26 18.70 4.35
CA VAL A 59 -13.52 20.07 4.86
C VAL A 59 -13.53 20.10 6.39
N ALA A 60 -14.12 19.09 7.03
CA ALA A 60 -14.10 18.96 8.49
C ALA A 60 -12.68 18.77 9.03
N LEU A 61 -11.87 17.93 8.37
CA LEU A 61 -10.46 17.75 8.71
C LEU A 61 -9.66 19.04 8.51
N ALA A 62 -9.88 19.76 7.41
CA ALA A 62 -9.23 21.04 7.15
C ALA A 62 -9.57 22.08 8.24
N LYS A 63 -10.85 22.21 8.60
CA LYS A 63 -11.31 23.06 9.71
C LYS A 63 -10.60 22.72 11.02
N LEU A 64 -10.47 21.43 11.33
CA LEU A 64 -9.79 20.97 12.54
C LEU A 64 -8.30 21.35 12.49
N LEU A 65 -7.61 21.14 11.37
CA LEU A 65 -6.17 21.38 11.26
C LEU A 65 -5.81 22.87 11.20
N VAL A 66 -6.73 23.74 10.75
CA VAL A 66 -6.52 25.20 10.77
C VAL A 66 -6.50 25.76 12.20
N GLY A 67 -7.30 25.21 13.11
CA GLY A 67 -7.27 25.63 14.52
C GLY A 67 -5.95 25.27 15.21
N GLU A 68 -5.54 26.02 16.24
CA GLU A 68 -4.41 25.66 17.09
C GLU A 68 -4.88 24.77 18.26
N TRP A 69 -4.32 23.57 18.38
CA TRP A 69 -4.74 22.57 19.36
C TRP A 69 -3.52 21.97 20.07
N ASP A 70 -3.63 21.76 21.38
CA ASP A 70 -2.63 21.04 22.17
C ASP A 70 -2.75 19.52 21.99
N LEU A 71 -3.95 19.01 21.70
CA LEU A 71 -4.21 17.59 21.46
C LEU A 71 -5.18 17.46 20.29
N ILE A 72 -4.82 16.64 19.31
CA ILE A 72 -5.72 16.26 18.22
C ILE A 72 -5.99 14.76 18.31
N ALA A 73 -7.27 14.40 18.26
CA ALA A 73 -7.71 13.03 18.08
C ALA A 73 -8.35 12.88 16.70
N LEU A 74 -7.84 11.95 15.90
CA LEU A 74 -8.32 11.64 14.56
C LEU A 74 -8.83 10.20 14.52
N ASP A 75 -10.07 10.02 14.08
CA ASP A 75 -10.71 8.72 13.88
C ASP A 75 -10.83 8.45 12.37
N GLU A 76 -10.00 7.53 11.87
CA GLU A 76 -9.85 7.16 10.46
C GLU A 76 -9.74 8.35 9.49
N PRO A 77 -8.74 9.24 9.65
CA PRO A 77 -8.63 10.44 8.82
C PRO A 77 -8.21 10.15 7.38
N THR A 78 -7.66 8.97 7.09
CA THR A 78 -7.23 8.55 5.75
C THR A 78 -8.41 8.15 4.86
N ASN A 79 -9.58 7.88 5.45
CA ASN A 79 -10.76 7.56 4.69
C ASN A 79 -11.12 8.70 3.74
N HIS A 80 -11.23 8.35 2.44
CA HIS A 80 -11.52 9.29 1.36
C HIS A 80 -10.41 10.33 1.07
N LEU A 81 -9.22 10.17 1.63
CA LEU A 81 -8.01 10.85 1.16
C LEU A 81 -7.35 10.03 0.06
N ASP A 82 -6.78 10.71 -0.92
CA ASP A 82 -5.92 10.06 -1.89
C ASP A 82 -4.47 9.96 -1.38
N VAL A 83 -3.62 9.28 -2.13
CA VAL A 83 -2.21 9.06 -1.76
C VAL A 83 -1.48 10.38 -1.49
N GLU A 84 -1.83 11.45 -2.23
CA GLU A 84 -1.29 12.79 -2.03
C GLU A 84 -1.77 13.39 -0.71
N GLY A 85 -3.08 13.35 -0.45
CA GLY A 85 -3.66 13.84 0.80
C GLY A 85 -3.14 13.11 2.04
N ILE A 86 -2.91 11.80 1.95
CA ILE A 86 -2.33 11.00 3.04
C ILE A 86 -0.87 11.38 3.30
N ALA A 87 -0.06 11.47 2.24
CA ALA A 87 1.34 11.87 2.35
C ALA A 87 1.48 13.30 2.91
N TRP A 88 0.64 14.23 2.43
CA TRP A 88 0.58 15.59 2.97
C TRP A 88 0.15 15.60 4.44
N LEU A 89 -0.88 14.84 4.82
CA LEU A 89 -1.37 14.76 6.19
C LEU A 89 -0.28 14.25 7.14
N ALA A 90 0.46 13.21 6.72
CA ALA A 90 1.57 12.67 7.49
C ALA A 90 2.64 13.75 7.77
N ASP A 91 3.08 14.44 6.72
CA ASP A 91 4.09 15.50 6.83
C ASP A 91 3.59 16.71 7.64
N HIS A 92 2.34 17.11 7.45
CA HIS A 92 1.71 18.17 8.23
C HIS A 92 1.66 17.83 9.72
N LEU A 93 1.22 16.62 10.08
CA LEU A 93 1.15 16.16 11.48
C LEU A 93 2.54 16.07 12.13
N ARG A 94 3.55 15.60 11.39
CA ARG A 94 4.94 15.54 11.87
C ARG A 94 5.54 16.91 12.14
N ARG A 95 5.25 17.91 11.30
CA ARG A 95 5.80 19.27 11.42
C ARG A 95 4.99 20.18 12.34
N ARG A 96 3.78 19.77 12.75
CA ARG A 96 2.84 20.60 13.49
C ARG A 96 3.33 20.98 14.88
N TRP A 97 3.90 20.03 15.62
CA TRP A 97 4.37 20.25 16.98
C TRP A 97 5.89 20.06 17.09
N ALA A 98 6.50 20.75 18.04
CA ALA A 98 7.86 20.45 18.47
C ALA A 98 7.88 19.10 19.21
N ALA A 99 9.02 18.40 19.21
CA ALA A 99 9.15 17.06 19.80
C ALA A 99 8.75 16.93 21.29
N SER A 100 8.64 18.04 22.01
CA SER A 100 8.25 18.10 23.43
C SER A 100 6.90 18.77 23.70
N ALA A 101 6.12 19.06 22.66
CA ALA A 101 4.85 19.76 22.77
C ALA A 101 3.75 19.03 21.99
N GLY A 102 2.51 19.22 22.43
CA GLY A 102 1.34 18.66 21.78
C GLY A 102 1.14 17.15 21.97
N GLY A 103 0.04 16.65 21.42
CA GLY A 103 -0.28 15.23 21.37
C GLY A 103 -1.14 14.90 20.16
N LEU A 104 -0.92 13.71 19.61
CA LEU A 104 -1.73 13.15 18.55
C LEU A 104 -2.26 11.79 19.00
N LEU A 105 -3.57 11.61 18.93
CA LEU A 105 -4.22 10.32 19.03
C LEU A 105 -4.78 9.98 17.65
N LEU A 106 -4.25 8.94 17.03
CA LEU A 106 -4.64 8.51 15.69
C LEU A 106 -5.23 7.10 15.77
N ILE A 107 -6.46 6.95 15.30
CA ILE A 107 -7.08 5.65 15.04
C ILE A 107 -7.09 5.52 13.52
N THR A 108 -6.32 4.57 12.98
CA THR A 108 -6.39 4.27 11.55
C THR A 108 -6.00 2.83 11.22
N HIS A 109 -6.52 2.32 10.11
CA HIS A 109 -6.06 1.09 9.48
C HIS A 109 -4.89 1.30 8.49
N ASP A 110 -4.50 2.54 8.19
CA ASP A 110 -3.36 2.85 7.32
C ASP A 110 -2.03 2.58 8.04
N ARG A 111 -1.39 1.46 7.67
CA ARG A 111 -0.13 0.99 8.26
C ARG A 111 1.03 1.95 8.01
N TRP A 112 1.06 2.57 6.83
CA TRP A 112 2.13 3.51 6.47
C TRP A 112 2.01 4.78 7.29
N LEU A 113 0.80 5.33 7.43
CA LEU A 113 0.59 6.53 8.26
C LEU A 113 0.94 6.28 9.73
N LEU A 114 0.59 5.10 10.26
CA LEU A 114 0.98 4.68 11.62
C LEU A 114 2.50 4.61 11.78
N ASP A 115 3.20 3.99 10.82
CA ASP A 115 4.67 3.90 10.85
C ASP A 115 5.34 5.28 10.71
N GLU A 116 4.77 6.16 9.90
CA GLU A 116 5.36 7.45 9.57
C GLU A 116 5.17 8.50 10.68
N VAL A 117 4.02 8.49 11.38
CA VAL A 117 3.63 9.54 12.32
C VAL A 117 3.66 9.09 13.78
N CYS A 118 3.32 7.84 14.09
CA CYS A 118 3.13 7.41 15.47
C CYS A 118 4.46 6.98 16.12
N THR A 119 4.68 7.46 17.35
CA THR A 119 5.81 7.08 18.20
C THR A 119 5.47 5.93 19.15
N THR A 120 4.19 5.72 19.41
CA THR A 120 3.64 4.68 20.29
C THR A 120 2.34 4.18 19.68
N THR A 121 2.14 2.88 19.66
CA THR A 121 0.95 2.22 19.10
C THR A 121 0.22 1.49 20.21
N TRP A 122 -1.11 1.60 20.29
CA TRP A 122 -1.92 0.90 21.29
C TRP A 122 -2.80 -0.15 20.60
N GLU A 123 -2.67 -1.41 21.01
CA GLU A 123 -3.57 -2.48 20.57
C GLU A 123 -4.77 -2.53 21.50
N VAL A 124 -5.97 -2.48 20.93
CA VAL A 124 -7.22 -2.65 21.66
C VAL A 124 -7.82 -4.01 21.27
N HIS A 125 -7.78 -4.98 22.19
CA HIS A 125 -8.38 -6.30 21.99
C HIS A 125 -9.03 -6.80 23.28
N ASP A 126 -10.15 -7.50 23.19
CA ASP A 126 -10.87 -8.11 24.33
C ASP A 126 -11.17 -7.16 25.51
N GLY A 127 -11.31 -5.85 25.23
CA GLY A 127 -11.51 -4.81 26.25
C GLY A 127 -10.25 -4.43 27.04
N ILE A 128 -9.08 -4.86 26.57
CA ILE A 128 -7.76 -4.55 27.09
C ILE A 128 -7.07 -3.60 26.11
N VAL A 129 -6.31 -2.64 26.64
CA VAL A 129 -5.47 -1.73 25.86
C VAL A 129 -4.01 -1.99 26.23
N GLU A 130 -3.21 -2.42 25.27
CA GLU A 130 -1.79 -2.70 25.46
C GLU A 130 -0.93 -1.73 24.65
N PRO A 131 0.00 -0.99 25.30
CA PRO A 131 0.88 -0.07 24.59
C PRO A 131 2.14 -0.75 24.03
N PHE A 132 2.56 -0.31 22.86
CA PHE A 132 3.77 -0.75 22.15
C PHE A 132 4.59 0.47 21.73
N GLU A 133 5.92 0.35 21.81
CA GLU A 133 6.83 1.38 21.34
C GLU A 133 7.09 1.26 19.84
N GLY A 134 6.99 2.38 19.13
CA GLY A 134 7.17 2.46 17.68
C GLY A 134 5.86 2.38 16.87
N GLY A 135 6.02 2.42 15.55
CA GLY A 135 4.93 2.30 14.58
C GLY A 135 4.37 0.88 14.44
N TYR A 136 3.56 0.69 13.40
CA TYR A 136 2.94 -0.58 13.06
C TYR A 136 3.94 -1.74 12.88
N ALA A 137 5.06 -1.56 12.19
CA ALA A 137 6.04 -2.63 11.97
C ALA A 137 6.65 -3.14 13.30
N ALA A 138 6.93 -2.22 14.22
CA ALA A 138 7.44 -2.56 15.55
C ALA A 138 6.38 -3.28 16.39
N TYR A 139 5.12 -2.85 16.30
CA TYR A 139 3.97 -3.51 16.92
C TYR A 139 3.82 -4.96 16.45
N VAL A 140 3.84 -5.23 15.14
CA VAL A 140 3.69 -6.60 14.61
C VAL A 140 4.77 -7.54 15.17
N LEU A 141 6.02 -7.08 15.21
CA LEU A 141 7.13 -7.86 15.77
C LEU A 141 6.93 -8.15 17.27
N GLN A 142 6.50 -7.15 18.04
CA GLN A 142 6.24 -7.31 19.47
C GLN A 142 5.04 -8.23 19.74
N ARG A 143 3.98 -8.15 18.94
CA ARG A 143 2.81 -9.04 19.01
C ARG A 143 3.18 -10.49 18.73
N VAL A 144 3.94 -10.76 17.66
CA VAL A 144 4.39 -12.12 17.33
C VAL A 144 5.24 -12.72 18.46
N GLU A 145 6.15 -11.94 19.04
CA GLU A 145 6.97 -12.40 20.17
C GLU A 145 6.12 -12.63 21.43
N ARG A 146 5.12 -11.78 21.71
CA ARG A 146 4.15 -11.98 22.81
C ARG A 146 3.37 -13.27 22.62
N ASP A 147 2.78 -13.49 21.45
CA ASP A 147 1.94 -14.65 21.17
C ASP A 147 2.76 -15.94 21.27
N ARG A 148 4.02 -15.89 20.83
CA ARG A 148 4.99 -16.97 21.04
C ARG A 148 5.24 -17.24 22.53
N GLN A 149 5.47 -16.20 23.33
CA GLN A 149 5.67 -16.34 24.76
C GLN A 149 4.43 -16.88 25.47
N ALA A 150 3.24 -16.43 25.09
CA ALA A 150 1.96 -16.90 25.59
C ALA A 150 1.73 -18.38 25.23
N ALA A 151 1.94 -18.76 23.97
CA ALA A 151 1.86 -20.15 23.52
C ALA A 151 2.86 -21.06 24.23
N ALA A 152 4.09 -20.60 24.43
CA ALA A 152 5.11 -21.33 25.19
C ALA A 152 4.73 -21.49 26.68
N ALA A 153 4.16 -20.44 27.28
CA ALA A 153 3.69 -20.46 28.66
C ALA A 153 2.48 -21.39 28.84
N GLU A 154 1.51 -21.35 27.93
CA GLU A 154 0.34 -22.22 27.94
C GLU A 154 0.74 -23.67 27.67
N ALA A 155 1.63 -23.93 26.71
CA ALA A 155 2.19 -25.27 26.50
C ALA A 155 2.92 -25.77 27.74
N LYS A 156 3.65 -24.92 28.46
CA LYS A 156 4.29 -25.26 29.73
C LYS A 156 3.26 -25.54 30.83
N ARG A 157 2.18 -24.76 30.91
CA ARG A 157 1.05 -24.96 31.85
C ARG A 157 0.33 -26.26 31.56
N GLN A 158 -0.03 -26.55 30.32
CA GLN A 158 -0.66 -27.81 29.92
C GLN A 158 0.25 -29.01 30.15
N ASN A 159 1.56 -28.88 29.90
CA ASN A 159 2.53 -29.92 30.21
C ASN A 159 2.67 -30.13 31.72
N LEU A 160 2.61 -29.06 32.53
CA LEU A 160 2.60 -29.15 33.98
C LEU A 160 1.32 -29.83 34.47
N MET A 161 0.15 -29.41 33.99
CA MET A 161 -1.15 -30.02 34.32
C MET A 161 -1.20 -31.49 33.88
N ARG A 162 -0.67 -31.84 32.69
CA ARG A 162 -0.53 -33.24 32.24
C ARG A 162 0.42 -34.03 33.14
N LYS A 163 1.53 -33.43 33.58
CA LYS A 163 2.47 -34.06 34.53
C LYS A 163 1.82 -34.25 35.91
N GLU A 164 1.06 -33.28 36.41
CA GLU A 164 0.30 -33.39 37.66
C GLU A 164 -0.81 -34.43 37.57
N LEU A 165 -1.60 -34.45 36.48
CA LEU A 165 -2.58 -35.50 36.21
C LEU A 165 -1.94 -36.88 36.10
N ALA A 166 -0.79 -36.98 35.42
CA ALA A 166 -0.04 -38.22 35.33
C ALA A 166 0.55 -38.65 36.68
N TRP A 167 0.99 -37.71 37.51
CA TRP A 167 1.54 -37.93 38.85
C TRP A 167 0.45 -38.36 39.85
N LEU A 168 -0.71 -37.70 39.83
CA LEU A 168 -1.92 -38.08 40.58
C LEU A 168 -2.43 -39.46 40.15
N ARG A 169 -2.27 -39.84 38.88
CA ARG A 169 -2.62 -41.16 38.35
C ARG A 169 -1.60 -42.27 38.64
N ARG A 170 -0.34 -41.96 38.96
CA ARG A 170 0.72 -42.99 39.09
C ARG A 170 1.20 -43.27 40.53
N GLY A 171 1.03 -42.33 41.47
CA GLY A 171 1.68 -42.46 42.78
C GLY A 171 3.22 -42.39 42.66
N ALA A 172 3.89 -41.86 43.70
CA ALA A 172 5.36 -41.67 43.68
C ALA A 172 6.09 -43.03 43.60
N PRO A 173 7.18 -43.20 42.80
CA PRO A 173 8.42 -42.46 43.04
C PRO A 173 9.34 -42.12 41.82
N ALA A 174 10.31 -41.24 42.13
CA ALA A 174 11.72 -41.15 41.70
C ALA A 174 12.13 -40.81 40.23
N ARG A 175 12.57 -39.54 40.11
CA ARG A 175 13.88 -39.00 39.65
C ARG A 175 14.39 -39.13 38.19
N THR A 176 14.88 -37.95 37.77
CA THR A 176 15.80 -37.54 36.66
C THR A 176 15.23 -37.64 35.24
N SER A 177 15.62 -36.85 34.23
CA SER A 177 16.79 -35.99 34.01
C SER A 177 16.45 -34.79 33.08
N LYS A 178 17.40 -33.86 32.98
CA LYS A 178 17.44 -32.54 32.32
C LYS A 178 16.79 -32.44 30.92
N PRO A 179 16.25 -31.27 30.53
CA PRO A 179 16.06 -30.90 29.13
C PRO A 179 17.13 -29.91 28.63
N LYS A 180 17.83 -30.29 27.56
CA LYS A 180 18.54 -29.40 26.61
C LYS A 180 17.59 -29.21 25.43
N PHE A 181 17.06 -28.01 25.19
CA PHE A 181 16.47 -27.63 23.88
C PHE A 181 16.21 -26.12 23.88
N ARG A 182 17.07 -25.35 23.21
CA ARG A 182 16.81 -23.94 22.84
C ARG A 182 17.91 -23.39 21.92
N ILE A 183 18.03 -23.92 20.70
CA ILE A 183 18.72 -23.23 19.59
C ILE A 183 17.97 -23.46 18.25
N ASP A 184 17.28 -24.60 18.06
CA ASP A 184 16.60 -24.91 16.78
C ASP A 184 15.32 -24.09 16.50
N ALA A 185 14.66 -23.58 17.55
CA ALA A 185 13.40 -22.83 17.43
C ALA A 185 13.58 -21.38 16.93
N ALA A 186 14.81 -20.89 16.80
CA ALA A 186 15.11 -19.55 16.26
C ALA A 186 15.40 -19.60 14.75
N ASN A 187 16.05 -20.67 14.27
CA ASN A 187 16.35 -20.84 12.84
C ASN A 187 15.13 -21.27 11.99
N GLN A 188 14.05 -21.75 12.61
CA GLN A 188 12.78 -22.02 11.91
C GLN A 188 12.02 -20.73 11.54
N LEU A 189 12.18 -19.64 12.31
CA LEU A 189 11.45 -18.39 12.09
C LEU A 189 11.94 -17.59 10.89
N ILE A 190 13.18 -17.79 10.45
CA ILE A 190 13.72 -17.20 9.22
C ILE A 190 13.25 -18.00 7.98
N ASN A 191 12.86 -19.27 8.16
CA ASN A 191 12.39 -20.15 7.08
C ASN A 191 10.86 -20.15 6.90
N ASP A 192 10.10 -19.56 7.82
CA ASP A 192 8.61 -19.48 7.76
C ASP A 192 8.09 -18.19 7.10
N VAL A 193 8.97 -17.32 6.59
CA VAL A 193 8.53 -16.27 5.66
C VAL A 193 8.04 -16.98 4.40
N PRO A 194 6.76 -16.80 4.00
CA PRO A 194 6.25 -17.41 2.77
C PRO A 194 7.23 -17.12 1.63
N PRO A 195 7.64 -18.14 0.86
CA PRO A 195 8.56 -17.92 -0.24
C PRO A 195 7.97 -16.84 -1.17
N PRO A 196 8.81 -15.96 -1.73
CA PRO A 196 8.35 -15.00 -2.73
C PRO A 196 7.58 -15.74 -3.82
N ARG A 197 6.47 -15.13 -4.21
CA ARG A 197 5.45 -15.66 -5.12
C ARG A 197 6.08 -16.33 -6.33
N ASN A 198 5.58 -17.51 -6.71
CA ASN A 198 5.98 -18.13 -7.97
C ASN A 198 5.16 -17.56 -9.13
N THR A 199 5.56 -16.37 -9.59
CA THR A 199 4.89 -15.61 -10.67
C THR A 199 4.70 -16.45 -11.93
N ILE A 200 5.63 -17.37 -12.22
CA ILE A 200 5.59 -18.25 -13.40
C ILE A 200 4.46 -19.28 -13.30
N GLU A 201 4.23 -19.87 -12.12
CA GLU A 201 3.14 -20.83 -11.92
C GLU A 201 1.77 -20.15 -11.96
N LEU A 202 1.63 -19.00 -11.30
CA LEU A 202 0.42 -18.19 -11.32
C LEU A 202 0.06 -17.76 -12.75
N THR A 203 1.05 -17.28 -13.52
CA THR A 203 0.84 -16.87 -14.92
C THR A 203 0.45 -18.06 -15.80
N LYS A 204 1.03 -19.25 -15.58
CA LYS A 204 0.65 -20.47 -16.33
C LYS A 204 -0.79 -20.90 -16.02
N MET A 205 -1.20 -20.85 -14.76
CA MET A 205 -2.58 -21.15 -14.37
C MET A 205 -3.57 -20.12 -14.92
N ALA A 206 -3.22 -18.83 -14.91
CA ALA A 206 -4.01 -17.76 -15.51
C ALA A 206 -4.15 -17.96 -17.02
N THR A 207 -3.06 -18.23 -17.72
CA THR A 207 -3.02 -18.44 -19.18
C THR A 207 -3.70 -19.75 -19.60
N ALA A 208 -3.79 -20.75 -18.73
CA ALA A 208 -4.56 -21.96 -18.99
C ALA A 208 -6.08 -21.70 -18.97
N ARG A 209 -6.52 -20.67 -18.23
CA ARG A 209 -7.93 -20.29 -18.05
C ARG A 209 -8.37 -19.10 -18.93
N LEU A 210 -7.45 -18.20 -19.28
CA LEU A 210 -7.68 -17.05 -20.17
C LEU A 210 -7.01 -17.22 -21.53
N GLY A 211 -7.63 -16.69 -22.59
CA GLY A 211 -6.95 -16.47 -23.85
C GLY A 211 -5.83 -15.43 -23.75
N LYS A 212 -5.07 -15.23 -24.85
CA LYS A 212 -3.98 -14.25 -24.92
C LYS A 212 -4.41 -12.79 -24.68
N ASP A 213 -5.67 -12.48 -24.97
CA ASP A 213 -6.23 -11.13 -24.85
C ASP A 213 -7.23 -11.11 -23.69
N VAL A 214 -7.05 -10.19 -22.73
CA VAL A 214 -7.95 -10.00 -21.59
C VAL A 214 -8.81 -8.77 -21.81
N VAL A 215 -8.25 -7.57 -21.64
CA VAL A 215 -8.95 -6.31 -21.95
C VAL A 215 -7.98 -5.36 -22.63
N ASP A 216 -8.33 -4.90 -23.84
CA ASP A 216 -7.59 -3.86 -24.55
C ASP A 216 -8.41 -2.56 -24.55
N LEU A 217 -7.91 -1.51 -23.91
CA LEU A 217 -8.34 -0.13 -24.10
C LEU A 217 -7.48 0.48 -25.20
N LEU A 218 -8.12 0.99 -26.26
CA LEU A 218 -7.44 1.55 -27.42
C LEU A 218 -7.96 2.97 -27.67
N ASP A 219 -7.10 3.95 -27.40
CA ASP A 219 -7.33 5.39 -27.56
C ASP A 219 -8.64 5.85 -26.90
N VAL A 220 -8.90 5.30 -25.71
CA VAL A 220 -10.18 5.47 -25.01
C VAL A 220 -10.26 6.85 -24.38
N SER A 221 -11.35 7.55 -24.68
CA SER A 221 -11.70 8.82 -24.06
C SER A 221 -13.07 8.76 -23.40
N VAL A 222 -13.21 9.37 -22.22
CA VAL A 222 -14.49 9.46 -21.49
C VAL A 222 -14.73 10.90 -21.06
N SER A 223 -15.91 11.41 -21.39
CA SER A 223 -16.36 12.75 -20.98
C SER A 223 -17.77 12.66 -20.40
N PHE A 224 -18.01 13.39 -19.30
CA PHE A 224 -19.34 13.58 -18.73
C PHE A 224 -19.75 15.04 -18.94
N GLY A 225 -20.65 15.29 -19.89
CA GLY A 225 -20.97 16.65 -20.34
C GLY A 225 -19.73 17.32 -20.96
N GLU A 226 -19.38 18.50 -20.48
CA GLU A 226 -18.18 19.24 -20.92
C GLU A 226 -16.88 18.81 -20.21
N ARG A 227 -16.99 18.01 -19.14
CA ARG A 227 -15.83 17.57 -18.36
C ARG A 227 -15.25 16.29 -18.95
N SER A 228 -14.08 16.41 -19.59
CA SER A 228 -13.28 15.26 -20.01
C SER A 228 -12.56 14.65 -18.80
N VAL A 229 -12.80 13.36 -18.55
CA VAL A 229 -12.22 12.60 -17.42
C VAL A 229 -11.03 11.76 -17.88
N LEU A 230 -11.17 11.04 -18.99
CA LEU A 230 -10.09 10.25 -19.59
C LEU A 230 -9.85 10.69 -21.04
N LYS A 231 -8.59 10.72 -21.46
CA LYS A 231 -8.14 11.20 -22.77
C LYS A 231 -7.14 10.22 -23.38
N ASP A 232 -7.48 9.68 -24.54
CA ASP A 232 -6.63 8.83 -25.39
C ASP A 232 -5.89 7.72 -24.62
N VAL A 233 -6.59 7.07 -23.69
CA VAL A 233 -6.04 6.02 -22.84
C VAL A 233 -5.87 4.74 -23.65
N THR A 234 -4.63 4.30 -23.82
CA THR A 234 -4.29 3.00 -24.39
C THR A 234 -3.64 2.12 -23.33
N TRP A 235 -4.30 1.01 -23.00
CA TRP A 235 -3.80 0.02 -22.04
C TRP A 235 -4.22 -1.37 -22.49
N ARG A 236 -3.24 -2.28 -22.61
CA ARG A 236 -3.47 -3.67 -22.98
C ARG A 236 -3.18 -4.54 -21.78
N ILE A 237 -4.22 -5.13 -21.23
CA ILE A 237 -4.15 -5.96 -20.04
C ILE A 237 -3.96 -7.41 -20.47
N GLY A 238 -2.88 -8.02 -19.98
CA GLY A 238 -2.52 -9.41 -20.24
C GLY A 238 -3.08 -10.40 -19.20
N PRO A 239 -3.08 -11.71 -19.51
CA PRO A 239 -3.46 -12.75 -18.56
C PRO A 239 -2.44 -12.83 -17.42
N GLY A 240 -2.94 -12.80 -16.18
CA GLY A 240 -2.09 -12.82 -14.98
C GLY A 240 -1.43 -11.49 -14.65
N GLU A 241 -1.73 -10.41 -15.39
CA GLU A 241 -1.25 -9.07 -15.07
C GLU A 241 -1.83 -8.60 -13.73
N ARG A 242 -0.97 -8.07 -12.86
CA ARG A 242 -1.33 -7.54 -11.55
C ARG A 242 -0.95 -6.07 -11.49
N SER A 243 -1.94 -5.20 -11.61
CA SER A 243 -1.72 -3.76 -11.76
C SER A 243 -2.38 -2.94 -10.68
N GLY A 244 -1.61 -2.04 -10.07
CA GLY A 244 -2.08 -0.97 -9.21
C GLY A 244 -2.43 0.26 -10.05
N VAL A 245 -3.55 0.92 -9.75
CA VAL A 245 -3.94 2.19 -10.38
C VAL A 245 -3.98 3.28 -9.32
N LEU A 246 -3.10 4.26 -9.51
CA LEU A 246 -2.90 5.45 -8.69
C LEU A 246 -3.54 6.67 -9.36
N GLY A 247 -3.86 7.69 -8.56
CA GLY A 247 -4.40 8.94 -9.06
C GLY A 247 -5.14 9.71 -7.97
N ALA A 248 -5.23 11.02 -8.15
CA ALA A 248 -5.98 11.89 -7.26
C ALA A 248 -7.48 11.53 -7.23
N ASN A 249 -8.17 11.98 -6.20
CA ASN A 249 -9.62 11.85 -6.14
C ASN A 249 -10.28 12.57 -7.32
N GLY A 250 -11.22 11.89 -7.99
CA GLY A 250 -11.85 12.42 -9.19
C GLY A 250 -10.98 12.41 -10.46
N ALA A 251 -9.77 11.82 -10.43
CA ALA A 251 -8.93 11.66 -11.62
C ALA A 251 -9.50 10.70 -12.67
N GLY A 252 -10.50 9.89 -12.32
CA GLY A 252 -11.15 8.93 -13.22
C GLY A 252 -10.83 7.46 -12.95
N LYS A 253 -10.32 7.10 -11.77
CA LYS A 253 -10.00 5.70 -11.39
C LYS A 253 -11.21 4.76 -11.51
N SER A 254 -12.32 5.08 -10.85
CA SER A 254 -13.55 4.27 -10.96
C SER A 254 -14.15 4.30 -12.37
N THR A 255 -13.93 5.37 -13.15
CA THR A 255 -14.29 5.43 -14.57
C THR A 255 -13.47 4.44 -15.40
N LEU A 256 -12.15 4.37 -15.17
CA LEU A 256 -11.26 3.39 -15.79
C LEU A 256 -11.68 1.95 -15.42
N LEU A 257 -11.96 1.71 -14.15
CA LEU A 257 -12.45 0.40 -13.69
C LEU A 257 -13.79 0.01 -14.33
N SER A 258 -14.71 0.97 -14.49
CA SER A 258 -16.01 0.72 -15.14
C SER A 258 -15.87 0.39 -16.63
N LEU A 259 -14.90 1.01 -17.32
CA LEU A 259 -14.56 0.65 -18.71
C LEU A 259 -14.04 -0.79 -18.80
N ILE A 260 -13.15 -1.18 -17.88
CA ILE A 260 -12.58 -2.54 -17.84
C ILE A 260 -13.66 -3.56 -17.49
N ALA A 261 -14.55 -3.24 -16.55
CA ALA A 261 -15.68 -4.08 -16.18
C ALA A 261 -16.75 -4.19 -17.28
N GLY A 262 -16.73 -3.30 -18.27
CA GLY A 262 -17.73 -3.24 -19.33
C GLY A 262 -19.08 -2.65 -18.90
N THR A 263 -19.13 -1.97 -17.74
CA THR A 263 -20.32 -1.28 -17.23
C THR A 263 -20.46 0.15 -17.76
N LEU A 264 -19.40 0.69 -18.35
CA LEU A 264 -19.37 2.00 -18.99
C LEU A 264 -18.87 1.89 -20.43
N GLU A 265 -19.55 2.55 -21.37
CA GLU A 265 -19.08 2.68 -22.74
C GLU A 265 -18.18 3.93 -22.90
N PRO A 266 -17.10 3.84 -23.69
CA PRO A 266 -16.24 4.98 -23.94
C PRO A 266 -16.92 6.02 -24.85
N THR A 267 -16.62 7.30 -24.65
CA THR A 267 -17.10 8.36 -25.54
C THR A 267 -16.28 8.46 -26.84
N GLY A 268 -15.05 7.96 -26.82
CA GLY A 268 -14.16 7.85 -27.98
C GLY A 268 -13.20 6.68 -27.81
N GLY A 269 -12.65 6.19 -28.92
CA GLY A 269 -11.82 4.96 -28.92
C GLY A 269 -12.66 3.69 -28.84
N ARG A 270 -12.06 2.60 -28.35
CA ARG A 270 -12.76 1.32 -28.15
C ARG A 270 -12.18 0.49 -27.02
N VAL A 271 -13.05 -0.25 -26.34
CA VAL A 271 -12.68 -1.29 -25.38
C VAL A 271 -12.95 -2.65 -26.02
N LYS A 272 -11.98 -3.55 -25.98
CA LYS A 272 -12.09 -4.92 -26.50
C LYS A 272 -11.87 -5.90 -25.36
N HIS A 273 -12.90 -6.66 -25.03
CA HIS A 273 -12.85 -7.75 -24.06
C HIS A 273 -12.57 -9.09 -24.74
N GLY A 274 -11.72 -9.91 -24.13
CA GLY A 274 -11.51 -11.29 -24.51
C GLY A 274 -12.77 -12.12 -24.33
N LYS A 275 -13.04 -13.07 -25.23
CA LYS A 275 -14.27 -13.87 -25.22
C LYS A 275 -14.46 -14.71 -23.95
N THR A 276 -13.37 -15.07 -23.29
CA THR A 276 -13.37 -15.91 -22.09
C THR A 276 -13.37 -15.09 -20.81
N VAL A 277 -13.37 -13.76 -20.87
CA VAL A 277 -13.24 -12.89 -19.70
C VAL A 277 -14.50 -12.95 -18.83
N ARG A 278 -14.29 -13.19 -17.54
CA ARG A 278 -15.27 -13.13 -16.45
C ARG A 278 -14.71 -12.18 -15.41
N VAL A 279 -15.27 -10.98 -15.37
CA VAL A 279 -14.83 -9.93 -14.44
C VAL A 279 -15.57 -10.08 -13.12
N GLY A 280 -14.83 -10.13 -12.03
CA GLY A 280 -15.34 -9.96 -10.66
C GLY A 280 -14.97 -8.57 -10.16
N VAL A 281 -15.95 -7.80 -9.71
CA VAL A 281 -15.74 -6.43 -9.24
C VAL A 281 -16.11 -6.36 -7.76
N LEU A 282 -15.17 -5.87 -6.95
CA LEU A 282 -15.41 -5.43 -5.58
C LEU A 282 -15.62 -3.91 -5.60
N ASP A 283 -16.88 -3.48 -5.66
CA ASP A 283 -17.26 -2.06 -5.68
C ASP A 283 -17.41 -1.48 -4.27
N GLN A 284 -17.35 -0.15 -4.13
CA GLN A 284 -17.50 0.52 -2.83
C GLN A 284 -18.95 0.51 -2.30
N GLN A 285 -19.96 0.28 -3.15
CA GLN A 285 -21.37 0.49 -2.83
C GLN A 285 -22.10 -0.75 -2.30
N PHE A 286 -21.41 -1.88 -2.09
CA PHE A 286 -22.01 -3.13 -1.64
C PHE A 286 -23.23 -3.56 -2.47
N SER A 287 -23.28 -3.18 -3.75
CA SER A 287 -24.50 -3.25 -4.57
C SER A 287 -25.07 -4.67 -4.64
N GLN A 288 -24.17 -5.66 -4.70
CA GLN A 288 -24.46 -7.09 -4.72
C GLN A 288 -25.04 -7.62 -3.40
N LEU A 289 -24.78 -6.96 -2.27
CA LEU A 289 -25.28 -7.40 -0.97
C LEU A 289 -26.73 -7.00 -0.73
N HIS A 290 -27.23 -5.92 -1.37
CA HIS A 290 -28.60 -5.46 -1.20
C HIS A 290 -29.64 -6.52 -1.57
N GLU A 291 -29.35 -7.32 -2.60
CA GLU A 291 -30.24 -8.40 -3.05
C GLU A 291 -30.36 -9.56 -2.05
N ILE A 292 -29.35 -9.72 -1.18
CA ILE A 292 -29.22 -10.84 -0.22
C ILE A 292 -29.26 -10.38 1.24
N GLU A 293 -29.62 -9.12 1.52
CA GLU A 293 -29.67 -8.57 2.88
C GLU A 293 -30.52 -9.40 3.86
N GLY A 294 -31.62 -9.97 3.36
CA GLY A 294 -32.54 -10.79 4.15
C GLY A 294 -32.07 -12.23 4.40
N ASP A 295 -31.07 -12.70 3.65
CA ASP A 295 -30.56 -14.05 3.74
C ASP A 295 -29.57 -14.21 4.89
N ARG A 296 -29.46 -15.43 5.43
CA ARG A 296 -28.41 -15.74 6.40
C ARG A 296 -27.11 -16.00 5.67
N VAL A 297 -25.98 -15.60 6.27
CA VAL A 297 -24.64 -15.79 5.70
C VAL A 297 -24.42 -17.25 5.28
N ARG A 298 -24.72 -18.23 6.15
CA ARG A 298 -24.60 -19.66 5.80
C ARG A 298 -25.44 -20.09 4.59
N ASP A 299 -26.61 -19.47 4.40
CA ASP A 299 -27.54 -19.86 3.35
C ASP A 299 -27.06 -19.29 2.00
N VAL A 300 -26.44 -18.10 2.02
CA VAL A 300 -25.72 -17.53 0.89
C VAL A 300 -24.53 -18.41 0.52
N LEU A 301 -23.66 -18.76 1.49
CA LEU A 301 -22.49 -19.61 1.22
C LEU A 301 -22.86 -21.01 0.72
N ALA A 302 -23.98 -21.57 1.17
CA ALA A 302 -24.43 -22.88 0.73
C ALA A 302 -24.90 -22.90 -0.75
N ARG A 303 -25.22 -21.72 -1.33
CA ARG A 303 -25.55 -21.58 -2.76
C ARG A 303 -24.29 -21.71 -3.62
N GLU A 304 -23.16 -21.27 -3.10
CA GLU A 304 -21.86 -21.34 -3.75
C GLU A 304 -21.27 -22.75 -3.59
N LYS A 305 -21.28 -23.54 -4.66
CA LYS A 305 -20.86 -24.96 -4.65
C LYS A 305 -19.36 -25.17 -4.86
N THR A 306 -18.56 -24.13 -4.71
CA THR A 306 -17.18 -24.12 -5.16
C THR A 306 -16.24 -24.43 -4.00
N LEU A 307 -15.46 -25.51 -4.12
CA LEU A 307 -14.24 -25.70 -3.34
C LEU A 307 -13.17 -24.83 -3.99
N VAL A 308 -12.54 -23.96 -3.21
CA VAL A 308 -11.47 -23.09 -3.71
C VAL A 308 -10.14 -23.70 -3.31
N GLU A 309 -9.25 -23.86 -4.29
CA GLU A 309 -7.88 -24.26 -4.03
C GLU A 309 -7.04 -23.04 -3.65
N VAL A 310 -6.50 -23.02 -2.44
CA VAL A 310 -5.58 -21.98 -1.94
C VAL A 310 -4.33 -22.68 -1.43
N GLU A 311 -3.14 -22.29 -1.92
CA GLU A 311 -1.86 -22.90 -1.54
C GLU A 311 -1.83 -24.44 -1.71
N GLY A 312 -2.51 -24.98 -2.73
CA GLY A 312 -2.59 -26.42 -2.98
C GLY A 312 -3.49 -27.21 -2.02
N LYS A 313 -4.33 -26.52 -1.23
CA LYS A 313 -5.34 -27.13 -0.35
C LYS A 313 -6.74 -26.71 -0.80
N GLU A 314 -7.65 -27.67 -0.89
CA GLU A 314 -9.08 -27.39 -1.09
C GLU A 314 -9.70 -26.86 0.21
N LEU A 315 -10.21 -25.63 0.15
CA LEU A 315 -10.90 -24.98 1.26
C LEU A 315 -12.39 -24.88 0.95
N THR A 316 -13.20 -25.16 1.97
CA THR A 316 -14.64 -24.88 1.92
C THR A 316 -14.91 -23.37 2.06
N PRO A 317 -16.03 -22.85 1.52
CA PRO A 317 -16.42 -21.45 1.71
C PRO A 317 -16.44 -21.00 3.18
N ALA A 318 -16.83 -21.91 4.09
CA ALA A 318 -16.83 -21.64 5.52
C ALA A 318 -15.41 -21.49 6.10
N GLN A 319 -14.46 -22.32 5.65
CA GLN A 319 -13.05 -22.21 6.08
C GLN A 319 -12.37 -20.96 5.50
N LEU A 320 -12.69 -20.59 4.26
CA LEU A 320 -12.26 -19.32 3.69
C LEU A 320 -12.80 -18.14 4.49
N LEU A 321 -14.08 -18.17 4.86
CA LEU A 321 -14.67 -17.10 5.66
C LEU A 321 -14.06 -17.03 7.07
N GLU A 322 -13.73 -18.17 7.68
CA GLU A 322 -12.95 -18.22 8.94
C GLU A 322 -11.55 -17.58 8.78
N ARG A 323 -10.85 -17.83 7.66
CA ARG A 323 -9.55 -17.19 7.34
C ARG A 323 -9.68 -15.68 7.13
N LEU A 324 -10.83 -15.21 6.64
CA LEU A 324 -11.19 -13.79 6.53
C LEU A 324 -11.69 -13.21 7.88
N GLY A 325 -11.47 -13.90 9.01
CA GLY A 325 -11.78 -13.39 10.34
C GLY A 325 -13.26 -13.47 10.76
N PHE A 326 -14.11 -14.28 10.09
CA PHE A 326 -15.44 -14.55 10.62
C PHE A 326 -15.43 -15.58 11.73
N LEU A 327 -16.10 -15.25 12.83
CA LEU A 327 -16.46 -16.23 13.84
C LEU A 327 -17.63 -17.09 13.35
N ARG A 328 -17.68 -18.35 13.77
CA ARG A 328 -18.79 -19.27 13.47
C ARG A 328 -20.16 -18.73 13.88
N ALA A 329 -20.21 -17.89 14.91
CA ALA A 329 -21.44 -17.23 15.36
C ALA A 329 -22.05 -16.34 14.26
N HIS A 330 -21.22 -15.66 13.47
CA HIS A 330 -21.66 -14.75 12.40
C HIS A 330 -22.28 -15.48 11.21
N LEU A 331 -22.00 -16.77 11.01
CA LEU A 331 -22.62 -17.58 9.95
C LEU A 331 -24.15 -17.68 10.08
N SER A 332 -24.67 -17.49 11.30
CA SER A 332 -26.11 -17.53 11.58
C SER A 332 -26.80 -16.17 11.45
N ALA A 333 -26.04 -15.07 11.40
CA ALA A 333 -26.58 -13.72 11.25
C ALA A 333 -27.10 -13.48 9.83
N ARG A 334 -27.97 -12.46 9.67
CA ARG A 334 -28.39 -11.98 8.35
C ARG A 334 -27.37 -11.03 7.76
N VAL A 335 -27.29 -10.96 6.43
CA VAL A 335 -26.34 -10.08 5.74
C VAL A 335 -26.56 -8.61 6.10
N GLY A 336 -27.82 -8.17 6.28
CA GLY A 336 -28.14 -6.81 6.72
C GLY A 336 -27.80 -6.49 8.19
N GLU A 337 -27.53 -7.50 9.03
CA GLU A 337 -27.14 -7.33 10.43
C GLU A 337 -25.62 -7.21 10.63
N LEU A 338 -24.85 -7.45 9.56
CA LEU A 338 -23.40 -7.41 9.59
C LEU A 338 -22.87 -5.97 9.66
N SER A 339 -21.76 -5.77 10.38
CA SER A 339 -21.03 -4.50 10.36
C SER A 339 -20.49 -4.19 8.95
N GLY A 340 -20.11 -2.94 8.66
CA GLY A 340 -19.52 -2.54 7.37
C GLY A 340 -18.35 -3.44 6.95
N GLY A 341 -17.38 -3.64 7.84
CA GLY A 341 -16.25 -4.53 7.57
C GLY A 341 -16.63 -6.01 7.46
N GLN A 342 -17.68 -6.49 8.15
CA GLN A 342 -18.20 -7.84 7.94
C GLN A 342 -18.88 -7.99 6.57
N ARG A 343 -19.62 -6.98 6.12
CA ARG A 343 -20.22 -6.93 4.78
C ARG A 343 -19.14 -6.94 3.70
N ARG A 344 -18.09 -6.15 3.86
CA ARG A 344 -16.93 -6.11 2.96
C ARG A 344 -16.23 -7.46 2.82
N ARG A 345 -15.97 -8.11 3.95
CA ARG A 345 -15.40 -9.46 3.98
C ARG A 345 -16.28 -10.50 3.28
N LEU A 346 -17.60 -10.44 3.48
CA LEU A 346 -18.53 -11.33 2.79
C LEU A 346 -18.53 -11.04 1.28
N GLN A 347 -18.56 -9.78 0.88
CA GLN A 347 -18.53 -9.37 -0.53
C GLN A 347 -17.27 -9.89 -1.24
N LEU A 348 -16.10 -9.69 -0.63
CA LEU A 348 -14.83 -10.20 -1.14
C LEU A 348 -14.90 -11.73 -1.32
N LEU A 349 -15.42 -12.46 -0.33
CA LEU A 349 -15.57 -13.90 -0.45
C LEU A 349 -16.48 -14.29 -1.61
N LEU A 350 -17.63 -13.63 -1.78
CA LEU A 350 -18.56 -13.93 -2.88
C LEU A 350 -17.90 -13.70 -4.25
N VAL A 351 -17.13 -12.61 -4.39
CA VAL A 351 -16.35 -12.35 -5.59
C VAL A 351 -15.33 -13.47 -5.82
N LEU A 352 -14.60 -13.90 -4.79
CA LEU A 352 -13.63 -15.01 -4.92
C LEU A 352 -14.30 -16.34 -5.29
N LEU A 353 -15.46 -16.66 -4.71
CA LEU A 353 -16.21 -17.88 -4.98
C LEU A 353 -16.79 -17.94 -6.40
N SER A 354 -17.01 -16.78 -7.03
CA SER A 354 -17.43 -16.71 -8.43
C SER A 354 -16.33 -17.09 -9.44
N GLU A 355 -15.11 -17.35 -8.96
CA GLU A 355 -13.92 -17.68 -9.75
C GLU A 355 -13.72 -16.77 -10.98
N PRO A 356 -13.66 -15.45 -10.78
CA PRO A 356 -13.41 -14.54 -11.88
C PRO A 356 -12.02 -14.79 -12.42
N ASN A 357 -11.79 -14.46 -13.68
CA ASN A 357 -10.46 -14.57 -14.27
C ASN A 357 -9.80 -13.19 -14.41
N VAL A 358 -10.59 -12.12 -14.23
CA VAL A 358 -10.16 -10.75 -14.00
C VAL A 358 -10.83 -10.25 -12.73
N MET A 359 -10.05 -9.84 -11.73
CA MET A 359 -10.55 -9.30 -10.48
C MET A 359 -10.21 -7.81 -10.40
N ILE A 360 -11.23 -6.99 -10.14
CA ILE A 360 -11.10 -5.55 -9.97
C ILE A 360 -11.47 -5.20 -8.53
N LEU A 361 -10.56 -4.53 -7.83
CA LEU A 361 -10.73 -4.10 -6.45
C LEU A 361 -10.69 -2.56 -6.40
N ASP A 362 -11.80 -1.92 -6.03
CA ASP A 362 -11.87 -0.47 -5.82
C ASP A 362 -11.86 -0.17 -4.30
N GLU A 363 -10.74 0.40 -3.82
CA GLU A 363 -10.43 0.70 -2.42
C GLU A 363 -10.75 -0.48 -1.47
N PRO A 364 -10.08 -1.63 -1.64
CA PRO A 364 -10.34 -2.81 -0.82
C PRO A 364 -9.95 -2.63 0.66
N SER A 365 -9.09 -1.67 1.01
CA SER A 365 -8.67 -1.41 2.40
C SER A 365 -9.74 -0.72 3.25
N ASN A 366 -10.68 -0.01 2.62
CA ASN A 366 -11.71 0.72 3.35
C ASN A 366 -12.59 -0.22 4.19
N ASP A 367 -12.84 0.19 5.43
CA ASP A 367 -13.65 -0.54 6.41
C ASP A 367 -13.12 -1.94 6.78
N ILE A 368 -11.83 -2.22 6.54
CA ILE A 368 -11.19 -3.50 6.87
C ILE A 368 -10.13 -3.32 7.97
N ASP A 369 -10.16 -4.20 8.97
CA ASP A 369 -9.14 -4.25 10.02
C ASP A 369 -7.78 -4.76 9.53
N VAL A 370 -6.73 -4.46 10.29
CA VAL A 370 -5.36 -4.73 9.88
C VAL A 370 -5.06 -6.23 9.72
N ASP A 371 -5.61 -7.06 10.61
CA ASP A 371 -5.45 -8.52 10.57
C ASP A 371 -6.10 -9.11 9.31
N MET A 372 -7.27 -8.58 8.95
CA MET A 372 -8.01 -8.98 7.77
C MET A 372 -7.36 -8.46 6.48
N LEU A 373 -6.81 -7.25 6.47
CA LEU A 373 -6.00 -6.76 5.35
C LEU A 373 -4.85 -7.74 5.06
N ALA A 374 -4.15 -8.21 6.09
CA ALA A 374 -3.08 -9.21 5.93
C ALA A 374 -3.61 -10.55 5.39
N ALA A 375 -4.73 -11.04 5.91
CA ALA A 375 -5.35 -12.27 5.42
C ALA A 375 -5.84 -12.16 3.96
N MET A 376 -6.38 -10.99 3.58
CA MET A 376 -6.78 -10.67 2.21
C MET A 376 -5.56 -10.63 1.29
N GLU A 377 -4.49 -9.98 1.72
CA GLU A 377 -3.25 -9.90 0.95
C GLU A 377 -2.70 -11.29 0.62
N ASP A 378 -2.69 -12.23 1.56
CA ASP A 378 -2.24 -13.61 1.34
C ASP A 378 -3.12 -14.35 0.32
N LEU A 379 -4.43 -14.12 0.37
CA LEU A 379 -5.37 -14.71 -0.58
C LEU A 379 -5.20 -14.11 -1.98
N LEU A 380 -5.03 -12.79 -2.07
CA LEU A 380 -4.78 -12.11 -3.33
C LEU A 380 -3.43 -12.54 -3.91
N ASP A 381 -2.40 -12.69 -3.07
CA ASP A 381 -1.06 -13.13 -3.45
C ASP A 381 -1.11 -14.44 -4.26
N SER A 382 -1.81 -15.44 -3.74
CA SER A 382 -1.93 -16.77 -4.36
C SER A 382 -2.93 -16.85 -5.53
N TRP A 383 -3.59 -15.76 -5.90
CA TRP A 383 -4.64 -15.76 -6.92
C TRP A 383 -4.08 -15.93 -8.35
N PRO A 384 -4.48 -16.97 -9.11
CA PRO A 384 -3.94 -17.26 -10.44
C PRO A 384 -4.67 -16.51 -11.58
N GLY A 385 -4.96 -15.22 -11.42
CA GLY A 385 -5.74 -14.42 -12.38
C GLY A 385 -5.21 -13.00 -12.59
N THR A 386 -5.80 -12.28 -13.53
CA THR A 386 -5.51 -10.86 -13.73
C THR A 386 -6.13 -10.07 -12.57
N LEU A 387 -5.35 -9.18 -11.95
CA LEU A 387 -5.74 -8.40 -10.78
C LEU A 387 -5.52 -6.91 -11.05
N ILE A 388 -6.56 -6.10 -10.84
CA ILE A 388 -6.48 -4.65 -10.97
C ILE A 388 -6.94 -4.05 -9.64
N VAL A 389 -6.06 -3.31 -8.97
CA VAL A 389 -6.31 -2.74 -7.66
C VAL A 389 -6.21 -1.23 -7.73
N VAL A 390 -7.29 -0.55 -7.36
CA VAL A 390 -7.27 0.87 -6.98
C VAL A 390 -7.23 0.90 -5.46
N SER A 391 -6.20 1.50 -4.90
CA SER A 391 -6.05 1.60 -3.45
C SER A 391 -5.22 2.82 -3.12
N HIS A 392 -5.53 3.44 -1.99
CA HIS A 392 -4.67 4.44 -1.36
C HIS A 392 -3.64 3.85 -0.39
N ASP A 393 -3.81 2.58 -0.01
CA ASP A 393 -2.85 1.85 0.81
C ASP A 393 -1.61 1.43 -0.01
N ARG A 394 -0.48 2.06 0.29
CA ARG A 394 0.85 1.77 -0.30
C ARG A 394 1.28 0.33 -0.06
N TYR A 395 1.10 -0.18 1.15
CA TYR A 395 1.54 -1.51 1.53
C TYR A 395 0.77 -2.56 0.75
N LEU A 396 -0.56 -2.38 0.63
CA LEU A 396 -1.39 -3.28 -0.16
C LEU A 396 -0.93 -3.29 -1.62
N LEU A 397 -0.75 -2.13 -2.25
CA LEU A 397 -0.34 -2.04 -3.66
C LEU A 397 1.02 -2.68 -3.92
N GLU A 398 2.03 -2.32 -3.12
CA GLU A 398 3.38 -2.87 -3.25
C GLU A 398 3.40 -4.38 -3.01
N ARG A 399 2.55 -4.86 -2.09
CA ARG A 399 2.42 -6.29 -1.86
C ARG A 399 1.70 -6.96 -3.02
N VAL A 400 0.48 -6.58 -3.41
CA VAL A 400 -0.38 -7.41 -4.31
C VAL A 400 -0.21 -7.15 -5.80
N THR A 401 0.51 -6.10 -6.21
CA THR A 401 0.65 -5.69 -7.62
C THR A 401 2.12 -5.67 -8.07
N ASP A 402 2.35 -5.99 -9.35
CA ASP A 402 3.69 -6.03 -9.94
C ASP A 402 4.01 -4.77 -10.77
N GLN A 403 2.97 -4.05 -11.18
CA GLN A 403 3.06 -2.86 -12.03
C GLN A 403 2.14 -1.79 -11.47
N GLN A 404 2.58 -0.54 -11.45
CA GLN A 404 1.73 0.58 -11.07
C GLN A 404 1.52 1.52 -12.26
N TYR A 405 0.29 1.99 -12.41
CA TYR A 405 -0.11 2.99 -13.38
C TYR A 405 -0.72 4.17 -12.64
N ALA A 406 -0.51 5.37 -13.14
CA ALA A 406 -1.09 6.59 -12.59
C ALA A 406 -1.95 7.29 -13.63
N ILE A 407 -3.10 7.81 -13.19
CA ILE A 407 -3.92 8.71 -14.00
C ILE A 407 -3.47 10.14 -13.71
N LEU A 408 -2.86 10.77 -14.71
CA LEU A 408 -2.33 12.13 -14.68
C LEU A 408 -2.98 12.95 -15.79
N ASP A 409 -3.72 14.00 -15.43
CA ASP A 409 -4.41 14.91 -16.36
C ASP A 409 -5.31 14.21 -17.40
N GLY A 410 -5.92 13.09 -16.97
CA GLY A 410 -6.78 12.25 -17.81
C GLY A 410 -6.05 11.24 -18.69
N SER A 411 -4.72 11.21 -18.66
CA SER A 411 -3.89 10.20 -19.34
C SER A 411 -3.43 9.11 -18.37
N LEU A 412 -3.27 7.88 -18.88
CA LEU A 412 -2.71 6.78 -18.11
C LEU A 412 -1.21 6.68 -18.36
N ARG A 413 -0.41 6.72 -17.30
CA ARG A 413 1.05 6.61 -17.37
C ARG A 413 1.52 5.42 -16.54
N HIS A 414 2.47 4.66 -17.06
CA HIS A 414 3.15 3.61 -16.30
C HIS A 414 4.17 4.23 -15.34
N VAL A 415 4.20 3.74 -14.11
CA VAL A 415 5.00 4.27 -12.99
C VAL A 415 5.73 3.10 -12.33
N PRO A 416 6.88 2.64 -12.89
CA PRO A 416 7.60 1.48 -12.38
C PRO A 416 8.21 1.69 -10.99
N GLY A 417 8.43 2.94 -10.56
CA GLY A 417 8.84 3.29 -9.20
C GLY A 417 7.69 3.35 -8.19
N GLY A 418 6.50 2.87 -8.56
CA GLY A 418 5.35 2.74 -7.67
C GLY A 418 4.82 4.07 -7.14
N VAL A 419 4.44 4.07 -5.86
CA VAL A 419 3.85 5.24 -5.18
C VAL A 419 4.83 6.40 -5.08
N GLU A 420 6.11 6.13 -4.85
CA GLU A 420 7.13 7.17 -4.66
C GLU A 420 7.36 7.98 -5.94
N GLU A 421 7.50 7.31 -7.09
CA GLU A 421 7.63 7.99 -8.37
C GLU A 421 6.36 8.79 -8.71
N TYR A 422 5.17 8.27 -8.38
CA TYR A 422 3.91 9.00 -8.55
C TYR A 422 3.90 10.32 -7.77
N LEU A 423 4.26 10.29 -6.48
CA LEU A 423 4.34 11.48 -5.63
C LEU A 423 5.35 12.49 -6.18
N ARG A 424 6.54 12.04 -6.61
CA ARG A 424 7.57 12.89 -7.22
C ARG A 424 7.09 13.56 -8.51
N LEU A 425 6.41 12.82 -9.39
CA LEU A 425 5.85 13.35 -10.63
C LEU A 425 4.81 14.45 -10.35
N ARG A 426 3.98 14.28 -9.32
CA ARG A 426 2.97 15.27 -8.93
C ARG A 426 3.56 16.52 -8.31
N GLN A 427 4.58 16.38 -7.45
CA GLN A 427 5.32 17.53 -6.91
C GLN A 427 5.93 18.38 -8.03
N ASN A 428 6.51 17.75 -9.04
CA ASN A 428 7.08 18.47 -10.19
C ASN A 428 6.02 19.21 -11.02
N VAL A 429 4.82 18.64 -11.19
CA VAL A 429 3.71 19.30 -11.91
C VAL A 429 3.16 20.48 -11.11
N SER A 430 2.99 20.34 -9.79
CA SER A 430 2.55 21.43 -8.91
C SER A 430 3.55 22.58 -8.86
N SER A 431 4.85 22.26 -8.87
CA SER A 431 5.95 23.23 -8.91
C SER A 431 6.08 23.97 -10.25
N ALA A 432 5.59 23.36 -11.34
CA ALA A 432 5.65 23.90 -12.70
C ALA A 432 4.39 24.69 -13.11
N ALA A 433 3.37 24.82 -12.24
CA ALA A 433 2.24 25.68 -12.52
C ALA A 433 2.70 27.16 -12.62
N PRO A 434 2.28 27.91 -13.66
CA PRO A 434 2.79 29.25 -13.89
C PRO A 434 2.30 30.17 -12.77
N GLN A 435 3.21 30.62 -11.91
CA GLN A 435 3.00 31.83 -11.14
C GLN A 435 2.56 32.92 -12.13
N LYS A 436 1.31 33.39 -11.98
CA LYS A 436 0.81 34.56 -12.70
C LYS A 436 1.79 35.70 -12.43
N ALA A 437 2.66 35.95 -13.40
CA ALA A 437 3.56 37.08 -13.39
C ALA A 437 2.71 38.35 -13.31
N VAL A 438 2.72 38.97 -12.14
CA VAL A 438 2.30 40.37 -11.99
C VAL A 438 3.34 41.18 -12.77
N SER A 439 2.98 41.58 -13.98
CA SER A 439 3.80 42.41 -14.86
C SER A 439 3.94 43.81 -14.28
N GLY A 440 5.05 44.08 -13.60
CA GLY A 440 5.62 45.43 -13.40
C GLY A 440 6.83 45.61 -14.32
N PRO A 441 7.06 46.81 -14.90
CA PRO A 441 7.97 46.96 -16.02
C PRO A 441 9.44 46.93 -15.59
N ALA A 442 10.19 46.22 -16.43
CA ALA A 442 11.64 46.14 -16.57
C ALA A 442 12.47 47.28 -15.96
N ASN A 443 13.42 46.87 -15.11
CA ASN A 443 14.76 47.43 -15.14
C ASN A 443 15.76 46.34 -14.71
N ASP A 444 16.54 45.88 -15.67
CA ASP A 444 17.82 45.22 -15.47
C ASP A 444 18.87 46.14 -16.12
N PRO A 445 20.08 46.25 -15.57
CA PRO A 445 20.98 45.12 -15.77
C PRO A 445 21.91 44.79 -14.59
N SER A 446 22.14 43.48 -14.49
CA SER A 446 23.44 42.84 -14.20
C SER A 446 23.92 42.90 -12.75
N ALA A 447 23.61 41.82 -12.04
CA ALA A 447 24.52 41.23 -11.06
C ALA A 447 24.59 39.72 -11.32
N ALA A 448 25.78 39.26 -11.68
CA ALA A 448 26.10 37.85 -11.80
C ALA A 448 25.90 37.15 -10.45
N ALA A 449 25.04 36.14 -10.44
CA ALA A 449 25.02 35.13 -9.40
C ALA A 449 25.52 33.83 -10.05
N GLU A 450 26.74 33.44 -9.68
CA GLU A 450 27.30 32.13 -9.94
C GLU A 450 26.42 31.10 -9.23
N GLY A 451 25.65 30.34 -10.02
CA GLY A 451 25.07 29.08 -9.58
C GLY A 451 26.10 27.98 -9.83
N GLU A 452 26.46 27.27 -8.77
CA GLU A 452 27.25 26.03 -8.81
C GLU A 452 26.48 24.97 -9.62
N GLY A 453 26.69 24.99 -10.93
CA GLY A 453 26.29 23.93 -11.84
C GLY A 453 27.46 23.66 -12.77
N LEU A 454 27.86 22.40 -12.88
CA LEU A 454 28.96 21.97 -13.75
C LEU A 454 28.75 22.51 -15.17
N SER A 455 29.78 23.14 -15.72
CA SER A 455 29.77 23.64 -17.08
C SER A 455 29.47 22.49 -18.06
N GLY A 456 28.87 22.79 -19.23
CA GLY A 456 28.52 21.75 -20.22
C GLY A 456 29.72 20.95 -20.77
N ALA A 457 30.96 21.32 -20.43
CA ALA A 457 32.16 20.51 -20.67
C ALA A 457 32.41 19.52 -19.52
N GLU A 458 32.22 19.93 -18.27
CA GLU A 458 32.36 19.10 -17.07
C GLU A 458 31.27 18.02 -16.97
N LEU A 459 30.02 18.36 -17.33
CA LEU A 459 28.90 17.40 -17.36
C LEU A 459 29.11 16.27 -18.39
N ARG A 460 29.77 16.58 -19.51
CA ARG A 460 30.18 15.56 -20.50
C ARG A 460 31.36 14.71 -20.04
N ALA A 461 32.27 15.29 -19.26
CA ALA A 461 33.38 14.56 -18.67
C ALA A 461 32.88 13.57 -17.60
N ALA A 462 32.00 14.04 -16.69
CA ALA A 462 31.40 13.23 -15.64
C ALA A 462 30.61 12.03 -16.21
N ARG A 463 29.75 12.24 -17.22
CA ARG A 463 29.02 11.14 -17.90
C ARG A 463 29.94 10.10 -18.54
N LYS A 464 31.09 10.53 -19.07
CA LYS A 464 32.09 9.63 -19.66
C LYS A 464 32.82 8.82 -18.59
N GLU A 465 33.08 9.43 -17.43
CA GLU A 465 33.70 8.79 -16.26
C GLU A 465 32.76 7.74 -15.65
N VAL A 466 31.48 8.07 -15.45
CA VAL A 466 30.42 7.13 -15.00
C VAL A 466 30.35 5.90 -15.91
N ALA A 467 30.25 6.10 -17.23
CA ALA A 467 30.23 4.99 -18.20
C ALA A 467 31.54 4.18 -18.26
N SER A 468 32.64 4.71 -17.72
CA SER A 468 33.92 3.98 -17.59
C SER A 468 33.98 3.16 -16.30
N ILE A 469 33.40 3.69 -15.22
CA ILE A 469 33.31 3.04 -13.91
C ILE A 469 32.37 1.84 -13.99
N GLU A 470 31.19 1.98 -14.61
CA GLU A 470 30.26 0.86 -14.82
C GLU A 470 30.91 -0.32 -15.55
N ARG A 471 31.68 -0.04 -16.61
CA ARG A 471 32.44 -1.06 -17.34
C ARG A 471 33.52 -1.72 -16.48
N ARG A 472 34.12 -0.98 -15.56
CA ARG A 472 35.14 -1.51 -14.65
C ARG A 472 34.51 -2.35 -13.54
N MET A 473 33.40 -1.91 -12.96
CA MET A 473 32.61 -2.68 -11.99
C MET A 473 32.14 -4.01 -12.59
N GLN A 474 31.63 -4.00 -13.82
CA GLN A 474 31.23 -5.24 -14.50
C GLN A 474 32.41 -6.21 -14.67
N LYS A 475 33.62 -5.68 -14.95
CA LYS A 475 34.84 -6.49 -15.08
C LYS A 475 35.31 -7.05 -13.73
N VAL A 476 35.29 -6.24 -12.68
CA VAL A 476 35.66 -6.65 -11.31
C VAL A 476 34.68 -7.72 -10.80
N GLY A 477 33.38 -7.52 -10.99
CA GLY A 477 32.35 -8.52 -10.66
C GLY A 477 32.56 -9.86 -11.37
N ALA A 478 32.95 -9.84 -12.65
CA ALA A 478 33.30 -11.07 -13.37
C ALA A 478 34.56 -11.77 -12.81
N GLN A 479 35.56 -11.00 -12.34
CA GLN A 479 36.78 -11.53 -11.72
C GLN A 479 36.54 -12.10 -10.32
N ILE A 480 35.64 -11.51 -9.55
CA ILE A 480 35.18 -12.03 -8.25
C ILE A 480 34.55 -13.41 -8.46
N GLU A 481 33.59 -13.52 -9.39
CA GLU A 481 32.92 -14.78 -9.72
C GLU A 481 33.90 -15.86 -10.21
N GLU A 482 34.86 -15.51 -11.08
CA GLU A 482 35.91 -16.43 -11.53
C GLU A 482 36.79 -16.91 -10.37
N THR A 483 37.12 -16.02 -9.44
CA THR A 483 37.97 -16.34 -8.28
C THR A 483 37.22 -17.20 -7.26
N HIS A 484 35.91 -16.98 -7.05
CA HIS A 484 35.06 -17.87 -6.25
C HIS A 484 34.97 -19.27 -6.85
N GLN A 485 34.83 -19.39 -8.18
CA GLN A 485 34.83 -20.69 -8.86
C GLN A 485 36.19 -21.40 -8.71
N ARG A 486 37.30 -20.67 -8.81
CA ARG A 486 38.65 -21.20 -8.54
C ARG A 486 38.82 -21.63 -7.09
N MET A 487 38.23 -20.91 -6.14
CA MET A 487 38.26 -21.26 -4.72
C MET A 487 37.42 -22.51 -4.43
N ALA A 488 36.26 -22.65 -5.07
CA ALA A 488 35.41 -23.83 -4.95
C ALA A 488 36.04 -25.09 -5.57
N ALA A 489 36.83 -24.93 -6.64
CA ALA A 489 37.56 -26.00 -7.30
C ALA A 489 38.95 -26.29 -6.68
N HIS A 490 39.40 -25.50 -5.71
CA HIS A 490 40.70 -25.66 -5.07
C HIS A 490 40.71 -26.81 -4.07
N ASP A 491 41.87 -27.44 -3.87
CA ASP A 491 42.04 -28.48 -2.86
C ASP A 491 41.81 -27.88 -1.46
N GLN A 492 40.87 -28.47 -0.72
CA GLN A 492 40.50 -28.05 0.64
C GLN A 492 41.59 -28.38 1.68
N ALA A 493 42.55 -29.22 1.33
CA ALA A 493 43.72 -29.51 2.17
C ALA A 493 44.84 -28.46 2.04
N ASP A 494 44.83 -27.63 0.98
CA ASP A 494 45.80 -26.55 0.78
C ASP A 494 45.28 -25.22 1.34
N LEU A 495 45.47 -25.05 2.65
CA LEU A 495 45.12 -23.86 3.41
C LEU A 495 45.86 -22.60 2.93
N GLU A 496 47.09 -22.73 2.39
CA GLU A 496 47.86 -21.58 1.93
C GLU A 496 47.35 -21.06 0.58
N GLY A 497 46.97 -21.97 -0.33
CA GLY A 497 46.32 -21.64 -1.60
C GLY A 497 44.95 -20.99 -1.41
N LEU A 498 44.12 -21.53 -0.50
CA LEU A 498 42.81 -20.95 -0.16
C LEU A 498 42.94 -19.57 0.49
N GLN A 499 43.94 -19.33 1.35
CA GLN A 499 44.20 -18.01 1.91
C GLN A 499 44.61 -16.98 0.84
N LYS A 500 45.39 -17.38 -0.17
CA LYS A 500 45.75 -16.49 -1.30
C LYS A 500 44.53 -16.13 -2.16
N LEU A 501 43.64 -17.09 -2.42
CA LEU A 501 42.41 -16.86 -3.17
C LEU A 501 41.41 -16.00 -2.38
N SER A 502 41.27 -16.26 -1.07
CA SER A 502 40.43 -15.44 -0.20
C SER A 502 40.92 -13.99 -0.10
N ARG A 503 42.24 -13.75 -0.05
CA ARG A 503 42.79 -12.40 -0.13
C ARG A 503 42.52 -11.74 -1.49
N ALA A 504 42.67 -12.48 -2.59
CA ALA A 504 42.39 -11.94 -3.91
C ALA A 504 40.91 -11.56 -4.11
N VAL A 505 39.97 -12.31 -3.50
CA VAL A 505 38.55 -11.94 -3.47
C VAL A 505 38.36 -10.65 -2.67
N GLN A 506 38.93 -10.56 -1.46
CA GLN A 506 38.84 -9.36 -0.63
C GLN A 506 39.38 -8.12 -1.35
N ASP A 507 40.54 -8.22 -2.01
CA ASP A 507 41.14 -7.11 -2.75
C ASP A 507 40.23 -6.64 -3.91
N LEU A 508 39.52 -7.56 -4.58
CA LEU A 508 38.57 -7.24 -5.66
C LEU A 508 37.27 -6.65 -5.13
N GLU A 509 36.78 -7.12 -3.98
CA GLU A 509 35.61 -6.54 -3.29
C GLU A 509 35.90 -5.11 -2.83
N ASP A 510 37.10 -4.86 -2.29
CA ASP A 510 37.55 -3.53 -1.90
C ASP A 510 37.68 -2.60 -3.13
N GLU A 511 38.16 -3.10 -4.29
CA GLU A 511 38.16 -2.34 -5.55
C GLU A 511 36.74 -2.04 -6.04
N SER A 512 35.80 -2.98 -5.91
CA SER A 512 34.39 -2.76 -6.28
C SER A 512 33.75 -1.68 -5.42
N ALA A 513 33.92 -1.75 -4.10
CA ALA A 513 33.39 -0.76 -3.17
C ALA A 513 33.93 0.66 -3.47
N SER A 514 35.23 0.80 -3.76
CA SER A 514 35.82 2.08 -4.13
C SER A 514 35.28 2.63 -5.47
N LEU A 515 34.95 1.75 -6.42
CA LEU A 515 34.34 2.14 -7.69
C LEU A 515 32.87 2.55 -7.52
N GLU A 516 32.14 1.88 -6.62
CA GLU A 516 30.76 2.22 -6.26
C GLU A 516 30.67 3.58 -5.58
N ASP A 517 31.52 3.85 -4.59
CA ASP A 517 31.58 5.16 -3.93
C ASP A 517 31.83 6.28 -4.94
N ARG A 518 32.78 6.06 -5.87
CA ARG A 518 33.10 7.04 -6.92
C ARG A 518 31.97 7.20 -7.94
N TRP A 519 31.24 6.14 -8.25
CA TRP A 519 30.06 6.19 -9.11
C TRP A 519 28.93 6.98 -8.45
N LEU A 520 28.73 6.81 -7.14
CA LEU A 520 27.74 7.55 -6.35
C LEU A 520 28.04 9.04 -6.34
N GLU A 521 29.28 9.43 -6.02
CA GLU A 521 29.74 10.83 -6.04
C GLU A 521 29.51 11.51 -7.40
N LEU A 522 29.83 10.80 -8.50
CA LEU A 522 29.69 11.35 -9.85
C LEU A 522 28.24 11.38 -10.33
N SER A 523 27.39 10.48 -9.84
CA SER A 523 25.97 10.46 -10.18
C SER A 523 25.22 11.58 -9.46
N GLU A 524 25.53 11.81 -8.18
CA GLU A 524 25.03 12.97 -7.41
C GLU A 524 25.46 14.31 -7.99
N ALA A 525 26.61 14.37 -8.66
CA ALA A 525 27.08 15.57 -9.34
C ALA A 525 26.43 15.79 -10.73
N ILE A 526 25.82 14.77 -11.34
CA ILE A 526 25.17 14.85 -12.66
C ILE A 526 23.67 15.17 -12.54
N ASP A 527 23.03 14.76 -11.45
CA ASP A 527 21.63 15.07 -11.09
C ASP A 527 21.48 16.48 -10.50
#